data_AF-A0A542U869-F1
#
_entry.id   AF-A0A542U869-F1
#
_cell.length_a   1.000
_cell.length_b   1.000
_cell.length_c   1.000
_cell.angle_alpha   90.00
_cell.angle_beta   90.00
_cell.angle_gamma   90.00
#
_symmetry.space_group_name_H-M   'P 1'
#
loop_
_entity.id
_entity.type
_entity.pdbx_description
1 polymer ?
#
loop_
_entity_poly.entity_id
_entity_poly.type
_entity_poly.pdbx_seq_one_letter_code
_entity_poly.pdbx_strand_id
1 'polypeptide(L)'
;MDLEDASATVSYLIRDRDSNFPALFDQILAAAGVETVFTGVRMPRMNSIMERWGQTCRHELLDRTLIWNERHLRHALRQFEQHHNTHQSHQAMNQAAPVRAVPEPITDPGRISCLDIRRRDRLAGVIHEYRHAACPGRTKYSTAAGSAPSAASAPTAYSS
;
A
#
# COMPACT_ATOMS: atom_id res chain seq x y z
N MET A 1 1.53 -2.18 -14.75
CA MET A 1 2.77 -1.42 -14.51
C MET A 1 3.48 -1.36 -15.84
N ASP A 2 3.69 -0.17 -16.38
CA ASP A 2 4.57 0.00 -17.54
C ASP A 2 6.02 -0.04 -17.05
N LEU A 3 6.90 -0.73 -17.77
CA LEU A 3 8.32 -0.85 -17.40
C LEU A 3 9.01 0.52 -17.51
N GLU A 4 8.54 1.35 -18.43
CA GLU A 4 9.01 2.73 -18.61
C GLU A 4 8.57 3.64 -17.45
N ASP A 5 7.34 3.49 -16.95
CA ASP A 5 6.81 4.25 -15.82
C ASP A 5 7.53 3.95 -14.49
N ALA A 6 8.14 2.76 -14.37
CA ALA A 6 8.84 2.33 -13.16
C ALA A 6 10.29 2.84 -13.07
N SER A 7 10.82 3.50 -14.12
CA SER A 7 12.25 3.87 -14.22
C SER A 7 13.21 2.70 -13.91
N ALA A 8 12.77 1.47 -14.19
CA ALA A 8 13.48 0.25 -13.82
C ALA A 8 14.13 -0.34 -15.07
N THR A 9 15.46 -0.36 -15.09
CA THR A 9 16.21 -1.07 -16.13
C THR A 9 16.18 -2.56 -15.84
N VAL A 10 15.48 -3.34 -16.67
CA VAL A 10 15.43 -4.80 -16.55
C VAL A 10 16.55 -5.40 -17.40
N SER A 11 17.44 -6.16 -16.77
CA SER A 11 18.52 -6.86 -17.48
C SER A 11 18.19 -8.33 -17.75
N TYR A 12 17.36 -8.95 -16.91
CA TYR A 12 17.01 -10.37 -17.01
C TYR A 12 15.51 -10.57 -16.83
N LEU A 13 14.94 -11.46 -17.65
CA LEU A 13 13.58 -11.97 -17.49
C LEU A 13 13.63 -13.46 -17.17
N ILE A 14 13.14 -13.86 -16.00
CA ILE A 14 12.94 -15.27 -15.67
C ILE A 14 11.53 -15.67 -16.14
N ARG A 15 11.43 -16.66 -17.02
CA ARG A 15 10.13 -17.20 -17.47
C ARG A 15 10.13 -18.71 -17.59
N ASP A 16 8.94 -19.29 -17.58
CA ASP A 16 8.76 -20.72 -17.85
C ASP A 16 8.92 -21.05 -19.33
N ARG A 17 8.69 -22.30 -19.73
CA ARG A 17 8.77 -22.74 -21.13
C ARG A 17 7.40 -22.85 -21.80
N ASP A 18 6.43 -22.03 -21.38
CA ASP A 18 5.10 -22.07 -21.97
C ASP A 18 5.14 -21.70 -23.47
N SER A 19 4.41 -22.46 -24.28
CA SER A 19 4.19 -22.25 -25.72
C SER A 19 3.45 -20.95 -26.05
N ASN A 20 2.80 -20.33 -25.07
CA ASN A 20 2.16 -19.02 -25.22
C ASN A 20 3.15 -17.89 -25.58
N PHE A 21 4.46 -18.14 -25.42
CA PHE A 21 5.51 -17.19 -25.75
C PHE A 21 6.26 -17.67 -27.01
N PRO A 22 5.98 -17.07 -28.18
CA PRO A 22 6.66 -17.44 -29.42
C PRO A 22 8.11 -16.95 -29.40
N ALA A 23 8.97 -17.54 -30.24
CA ALA A 23 10.37 -17.14 -30.39
C ALA A 23 10.55 -15.65 -30.74
N LEU A 24 9.54 -15.01 -31.36
CA LEU A 24 9.52 -13.58 -31.63
C LEU A 24 9.58 -12.74 -30.34
N PHE A 25 8.99 -13.23 -29.25
CA PHE A 25 9.00 -12.54 -27.96
C PHE A 25 10.42 -12.43 -27.40
N ASP A 26 11.17 -13.53 -27.44
CA ASP A 26 12.57 -13.57 -26.98
C ASP A 26 13.46 -12.66 -27.85
N GLN A 27 13.19 -12.55 -29.16
CA GLN A 27 13.90 -11.63 -30.06
C GLN A 27 13.65 -10.16 -29.71
N ILE A 28 12.41 -9.79 -29.39
CA ILE A 28 12.06 -8.42 -28.97
C ILE A 28 12.77 -8.07 -27.66
N LEU A 29 12.78 -8.99 -26.69
CA LEU A 29 13.47 -8.79 -25.42
C LEU A 29 14.99 -8.65 -25.60
N ALA A 30 15.60 -9.50 -26.44
CA ALA A 30 17.02 -9.40 -26.75
C ALA A 30 17.36 -8.06 -27.44
N ALA A 31 16.50 -7.58 -28.35
CA ALA A 31 16.66 -6.27 -28.99
C ALA A 31 16.54 -5.10 -27.98
N ALA A 32 15.76 -5.28 -26.91
CA ALA A 32 15.67 -4.35 -25.78
C ALA A 32 16.79 -4.52 -24.75
N GLY A 33 17.76 -5.45 -24.97
CA GLY A 33 18.87 -5.71 -24.06
C GLY A 33 18.51 -6.56 -22.84
N VAL A 34 17.37 -7.26 -22.87
CA VAL A 34 16.89 -8.13 -21.78
C VAL A 34 17.23 -9.59 -22.09
N GLU A 35 18.01 -10.22 -21.21
CA GLU A 35 18.33 -11.65 -21.34
C GLU A 35 17.21 -12.52 -20.75
N THR A 36 16.71 -13.49 -21.53
CA THR A 36 15.66 -14.40 -21.08
C THR A 36 16.25 -15.66 -20.46
N VAL A 37 15.96 -15.90 -19.18
CA VAL A 37 16.39 -17.06 -18.41
C VAL A 37 15.20 -18.01 -18.25
N PHE A 38 15.31 -19.22 -18.79
CA PHE A 38 14.26 -20.21 -18.68
C PHE A 38 14.32 -20.98 -17.37
N THR A 39 13.17 -21.17 -16.73
CA THR A 39 13.07 -22.11 -15.60
C THR A 39 13.24 -23.55 -16.06
N GLY A 40 13.68 -24.41 -15.14
CA GLY A 40 13.71 -25.86 -15.34
C GLY A 40 12.33 -26.40 -15.73
N VAL A 41 12.31 -27.47 -16.53
CA VAL A 41 11.07 -28.11 -16.95
C VAL A 41 10.35 -28.62 -15.70
N ARG A 42 9.09 -28.22 -15.51
CA ARG A 42 8.26 -28.59 -14.34
C ARG A 42 8.90 -28.23 -12.99
N MET A 43 9.63 -27.11 -12.94
CA MET A 43 10.24 -26.59 -11.71
C MET A 43 9.57 -25.28 -11.26
N PRO A 44 8.33 -25.33 -10.71
CA PRO A 44 7.59 -24.13 -10.30
C PRO A 44 8.32 -23.33 -9.20
N ARG A 45 9.21 -23.98 -8.43
CA ARG A 45 10.03 -23.29 -7.42
C ARG A 45 10.95 -22.22 -8.02
N MET A 46 11.44 -22.42 -9.25
CA MET A 46 12.26 -21.42 -9.94
C MET A 46 11.45 -20.18 -10.35
N ASN A 47 10.12 -20.31 -10.45
CA ASN A 47 9.20 -19.21 -10.72
C ASN A 47 8.33 -18.86 -9.50
N SER A 48 8.79 -19.18 -8.29
CA SER A 48 7.96 -19.16 -7.07
C SER A 48 7.30 -17.82 -6.77
N ILE A 49 7.90 -16.70 -7.19
CA ILE A 49 7.35 -15.36 -7.01
C ILE A 49 6.10 -15.18 -7.87
N MET A 50 6.18 -15.47 -9.18
CA MET A 50 5.04 -15.33 -10.09
C MET A 50 3.96 -16.38 -9.81
N GLU A 51 4.36 -17.61 -9.46
CA GLU A 51 3.43 -18.67 -9.05
C GLU A 51 2.64 -18.25 -7.82
N ARG A 52 3.32 -17.72 -6.80
CA ARG A 52 2.67 -17.19 -5.61
C ARG A 52 1.73 -16.03 -5.97
N TRP A 53 2.18 -15.09 -6.80
CA TRP A 53 1.36 -13.96 -7.23
C TRP A 53 0.06 -14.42 -7.91
N GLY A 54 0.16 -15.36 -8.86
CA GLY A 54 -1.00 -15.91 -9.57
C GLY A 54 -1.96 -16.66 -8.63
N GLN A 55 -1.41 -17.45 -7.70
CA GLN A 55 -2.21 -18.14 -6.69
C GLN A 55 -2.93 -17.16 -5.75
N THR A 56 -2.26 -16.08 -5.31
CA THR A 56 -2.88 -15.02 -4.51
C THR A 56 -4.00 -14.34 -5.29
N CYS A 57 -3.77 -13.95 -6.55
CA CYS A 57 -4.80 -13.37 -7.41
C CYS A 57 -6.02 -14.30 -7.53
N ARG A 58 -5.80 -15.60 -7.72
CA ARG A 58 -6.90 -16.57 -7.77
C ARG A 58 -7.70 -16.61 -6.46
N HIS A 59 -7.01 -16.76 -5.32
CA HIS A 59 -7.66 -17.01 -4.04
C HIS A 59 -8.31 -15.77 -3.41
N GLU A 60 -7.72 -14.59 -3.65
CA GLU A 60 -8.19 -13.33 -3.08
C GLU A 60 -9.18 -12.62 -4.01
N LEU A 61 -9.05 -12.76 -5.33
CA LEU A 61 -9.94 -12.10 -6.30
C LEU A 61 -10.88 -13.09 -6.99
N LEU A 62 -10.36 -14.03 -7.77
CA LEU A 62 -11.17 -14.81 -8.72
C LEU A 62 -12.12 -15.79 -8.03
N ASP A 63 -11.70 -16.40 -6.92
CA ASP A 63 -12.52 -17.32 -6.14
C ASP A 63 -13.64 -16.58 -5.36
N ARG A 64 -13.56 -15.24 -5.24
CA ARG A 64 -14.49 -14.41 -4.44
C ARG A 64 -15.33 -13.44 -5.26
N THR A 65 -15.13 -13.39 -6.58
CA THR A 65 -15.84 -12.46 -7.48
C THR A 65 -16.53 -13.19 -8.61
N LEU A 66 -17.80 -12.86 -8.84
CA LEU A 66 -18.51 -13.31 -10.04
C LEU A 66 -18.15 -12.39 -11.20
N ILE A 67 -17.35 -12.92 -12.14
CA ILE A 67 -16.90 -12.18 -13.32
C ILE A 67 -17.96 -12.25 -14.42
N TRP A 68 -18.68 -11.15 -14.60
CA TRP A 68 -19.77 -11.02 -15.59
C TRP A 68 -19.30 -10.94 -17.06
N ASN A 69 -18.20 -10.24 -17.33
CA ASN A 69 -17.66 -10.08 -18.67
C ASN A 69 -16.16 -9.75 -18.65
N GLU A 70 -15.53 -9.74 -19.82
CA GLU A 70 -14.10 -9.44 -19.96
C GLU A 70 -13.74 -8.05 -19.45
N ARG A 71 -14.58 -7.04 -19.70
CA ARG A 71 -14.35 -5.67 -19.22
C ARG A 71 -14.32 -5.63 -17.69
N HIS A 72 -15.18 -6.39 -17.04
CA HIS A 72 -15.23 -6.53 -15.59
C HIS A 72 -13.97 -7.24 -15.09
N LEU A 73 -13.54 -8.33 -15.74
CA LEU A 73 -12.29 -9.00 -15.41
C LEU A 73 -11.08 -8.06 -15.50
N ARG A 74 -10.93 -7.34 -16.61
CA ARG A 74 -9.84 -6.37 -16.81
C ARG A 74 -9.89 -5.22 -15.80
N HIS A 75 -11.08 -4.83 -15.33
CA HIS A 75 -11.21 -3.84 -14.27
C HIS A 75 -10.79 -4.40 -12.91
N ALA A 76 -11.27 -5.60 -12.58
CA ALA A 76 -10.98 -6.30 -11.34
C ALA A 76 -9.47 -6.58 -11.19
N LEU A 77 -8.83 -7.09 -12.24
CA LEU A 77 -7.38 -7.34 -12.26
C LEU A 77 -6.57 -6.06 -12.09
N ARG A 78 -6.96 -4.94 -12.72
CA ARG A 78 -6.29 -3.65 -12.53
C ARG A 78 -6.42 -3.13 -11.09
N GLN A 79 -7.59 -3.28 -10.48
CA GLN A 79 -7.78 -2.92 -9.07
C GLN A 79 -6.95 -3.81 -8.14
N PHE A 80 -6.88 -5.11 -8.43
CA PHE A 80 -6.04 -6.04 -7.68
C PHE A 80 -4.54 -5.74 -7.82
N GLU A 81 -4.06 -5.49 -9.04
CA GLU A 81 -2.66 -5.11 -9.29
C GLU A 81 -2.30 -3.84 -8.51
N GLN A 82 -3.14 -2.81 -8.60
CA GLN A 82 -2.91 -1.57 -7.87
C GLN A 82 -2.88 -1.81 -6.36
N HIS A 83 -3.79 -2.62 -5.83
CA HIS A 83 -3.81 -2.99 -4.41
C HIS A 83 -2.55 -3.76 -3.99
N HIS A 84 -2.18 -4.79 -4.74
CA HIS A 84 -1.03 -5.65 -4.47
C HIS A 84 0.30 -4.87 -4.44
N ASN A 85 0.45 -3.92 -5.36
CA ASN A 85 1.67 -3.13 -5.52
C ASN A 85 1.77 -1.95 -4.55
N THR A 86 0.65 -1.34 -4.14
CA THR A 86 0.66 -0.09 -3.37
C THR A 86 0.25 -0.25 -1.91
N HIS A 87 -0.52 -1.29 -1.59
CA HIS A 87 -1.24 -1.36 -0.33
C HIS A 87 -1.05 -2.67 0.43
N GLN A 88 -0.83 -3.79 -0.26
CA GLN A 88 -0.60 -5.07 0.39
C GLN A 88 0.78 -5.12 1.04
N SER A 89 0.81 -5.45 2.33
CA SER A 89 2.05 -5.62 3.09
C SER A 89 2.67 -6.97 2.78
N HIS A 90 3.91 -6.98 2.32
CA HIS A 90 4.66 -8.21 2.00
C HIS A 90 5.57 -8.57 3.16
N GLN A 91 5.37 -9.75 3.75
CA GLN A 91 6.21 -10.24 4.84
C GLN A 91 7.70 -10.31 4.44
N ALA A 92 7.99 -10.72 3.21
CA ALA A 92 9.35 -10.77 2.67
C ALA A 92 10.00 -9.39 2.52
N MET A 93 9.22 -8.30 2.58
CA MET A 93 9.68 -6.91 2.46
C MET A 93 9.48 -6.14 3.78
N ASN A 94 9.56 -6.79 4.94
CA ASN A 94 9.33 -6.16 6.26
C ASN A 94 7.97 -5.44 6.35
N GLN A 95 6.91 -6.03 5.79
CA GLN A 95 5.57 -5.44 5.70
C GLN A 95 5.47 -4.20 4.79
N ALA A 96 6.50 -3.89 3.99
CA ALA A 96 6.40 -2.90 2.92
C ALA A 96 5.43 -3.36 1.82
N ALA A 97 4.92 -2.41 1.05
CA ALA A 97 4.39 -2.73 -0.28
C ALA A 97 5.49 -2.50 -1.33
N PRO A 98 5.47 -3.16 -2.49
CA PRO A 98 6.53 -3.07 -3.48
C PRO A 98 6.83 -1.63 -3.93
N VAL A 99 5.79 -0.80 -4.02
CA VAL A 99 5.89 0.62 -4.44
C VAL A 99 5.87 1.58 -3.24
N ARG A 100 5.76 1.08 -2.00
CA ARG A 100 5.65 1.91 -0.80
C ARG A 100 6.70 1.51 0.23
N ALA A 101 7.65 2.40 0.48
CA ALA A 101 8.63 2.24 1.55
C ALA A 101 7.96 1.95 2.91
N VAL A 102 8.62 1.12 3.73
CA VAL A 102 8.19 0.83 5.10
C VAL A 102 8.04 2.17 5.84
N PRO A 103 6.84 2.52 6.33
CA PRO A 103 6.70 3.73 7.15
C PRO A 103 7.52 3.57 8.43
N GLU A 104 8.12 4.67 8.91
CA GLU A 104 8.83 4.65 10.19
C GLU A 104 7.93 4.13 11.32
N PRO A 105 8.44 3.27 12.21
CA PRO A 105 7.67 2.78 13.35
C PRO A 105 7.15 3.94 14.18
N ILE A 106 5.85 3.94 14.48
CA ILE A 106 5.27 4.90 15.40
C ILE A 106 5.53 4.38 16.82
N THR A 107 6.53 4.93 17.49
CA THR A 107 6.93 4.52 18.85
C THR A 107 6.28 5.37 19.95
N ASP A 108 5.71 6.52 19.59
CA ASP A 108 5.07 7.44 20.56
C ASP A 108 3.65 6.94 20.95
N PRO A 109 3.40 6.59 22.23
CA PRO A 109 2.09 6.16 22.71
C PRO A 109 0.98 7.21 22.51
N GLY A 110 1.33 8.49 22.58
CA GLY A 110 0.39 9.60 22.31
C GLY A 110 -0.06 9.62 20.86
N ARG A 111 0.85 9.36 19.93
CA ARG A 111 0.56 9.22 18.50
C ARG A 111 -0.20 7.94 18.17
N ILE A 112 0.07 6.82 18.85
CA ILE A 112 -0.66 5.55 18.67
C ILE A 112 -2.13 5.72 19.09
N SER A 113 -2.38 6.35 20.23
CA SER A 113 -3.74 6.56 20.76
C SER A 113 -4.60 7.52 19.95
N CYS A 114 -4.02 8.29 19.02
CA CYS A 114 -4.73 9.20 18.13
C CYS A 114 -4.70 8.78 16.64
N LEU A 115 -4.34 7.53 16.34
CA LEU A 115 -4.42 6.98 14.99
C LEU A 115 -5.89 6.85 14.56
N ASP A 116 -6.32 7.66 13.61
CA ASP A 116 -7.57 7.43 12.87
C ASP A 116 -7.27 6.46 11.71
N ILE A 117 -7.75 5.23 11.81
CA ILE A 117 -7.59 4.21 10.77
C ILE A 117 -8.88 4.14 9.95
N ARG A 118 -8.80 4.53 8.67
CA ARG A 118 -9.92 4.44 7.74
C ARG A 118 -9.80 3.22 6.85
N ARG A 119 -10.87 2.44 6.82
CA ARG A 119 -11.07 1.34 5.87
C ARG A 119 -11.67 1.90 4.58
N ARG A 120 -11.10 1.50 3.45
CA ARG A 120 -11.62 1.73 2.11
C ARG A 120 -11.86 0.39 1.44
N ASP A 121 -13.10 0.14 1.07
CA ASP A 121 -13.49 -1.05 0.34
C ASP A 121 -13.28 -0.84 -1.16
N ARG A 122 -12.73 -1.85 -1.82
CA ARG A 122 -12.59 -1.94 -3.27
C ARG A 122 -13.22 -3.24 -3.77
N LEU A 123 -13.67 -3.23 -5.03
CA LEU A 123 -14.39 -4.35 -5.67
C LEU A 123 -15.53 -4.88 -4.80
N ALA A 124 -16.48 -4.00 -4.45
CA ALA A 124 -17.64 -4.33 -3.62
C ALA A 124 -17.29 -4.96 -2.24
N GLY A 125 -16.11 -4.64 -1.69
CA GLY A 125 -15.68 -5.14 -0.38
C GLY A 125 -14.90 -6.45 -0.43
N VAL A 126 -14.47 -6.91 -1.60
CA VAL A 126 -13.54 -8.05 -1.71
C VAL A 126 -12.13 -7.65 -1.27
N ILE A 127 -11.72 -6.44 -1.63
CA ILE A 127 -10.41 -5.89 -1.28
C ILE A 127 -10.57 -4.79 -0.23
N HIS A 128 -9.75 -4.85 0.81
CA HIS A 128 -9.80 -3.94 1.94
C HIS A 128 -8.50 -3.16 2.05
N GLU A 129 -8.57 -1.84 1.94
CA GLU A 129 -7.42 -0.95 2.12
C GLU A 129 -7.55 -0.19 3.43
N TYR A 130 -6.52 -0.25 4.28
CA TYR A 130 -6.45 0.52 5.52
C TYR A 130 -5.47 1.68 5.37
N ARG A 131 -5.87 2.88 5.75
CA ARG A 131 -5.02 4.09 5.71
C ARG A 131 -5.10 4.83 7.05
N HIS A 132 -3.97 5.37 7.47
CA HIS A 132 -3.96 6.37 8.53
C HIS A 132 -4.49 7.68 7.96
N ALA A 133 -5.61 8.17 8.50
CA ALA A 133 -5.97 9.57 8.33
C ALA A 133 -5.05 10.42 9.21
N ALA A 134 -4.72 11.63 8.75
CA ALA A 134 -3.97 12.56 9.56
C ALA A 134 -4.71 12.77 10.89
N CYS A 135 -4.00 12.60 12.00
CA CYS A 135 -4.55 12.88 13.31
C CYS A 135 -5.05 14.34 13.30
N PRO A 136 -6.36 14.60 13.54
CA PRO A 136 -6.82 15.96 13.76
C PRO A 136 -6.09 16.44 15.02
N GLY A 137 -5.10 17.32 14.84
CA GLY A 137 -4.30 17.82 15.94
C GLY A 137 -5.23 18.25 17.08
N ARG A 138 -5.02 17.71 18.28
CA ARG A 138 -5.72 18.18 19.46
C ARG A 138 -5.51 19.69 19.54
N THR A 139 -6.55 20.47 19.27
CA THR A 139 -6.64 21.85 19.72
C THR A 139 -6.41 21.81 21.22
N LYS A 140 -5.22 22.25 21.67
CA LYS A 140 -4.95 22.43 23.08
C LYS A 140 -5.88 23.52 23.55
N TYR A 141 -6.96 23.17 24.24
CA TYR A 141 -7.65 24.14 25.08
C TYR A 141 -6.64 24.55 26.15
N SER A 142 -6.04 25.74 26.01
CA SER A 142 -5.33 26.34 27.13
C SER A 142 -6.40 26.75 28.12
N THR A 143 -6.46 26.04 29.24
CA THR A 143 -7.18 26.53 30.41
C THR A 143 -6.45 27.79 30.85
N ALA A 144 -6.97 28.96 30.48
CA ALA A 144 -6.57 30.22 31.06
C ALA A 144 -6.85 30.11 32.56
N ALA A 145 -5.81 29.85 33.35
CA ALA A 145 -5.83 29.99 34.78
C ALA A 145 -6.20 31.44 35.08
N GLY A 146 -7.42 31.64 35.60
CA GLY A 146 -7.90 32.93 36.06
C GLY A 146 -6.90 33.51 37.06
N SER A 147 -6.33 34.66 36.71
CA SER A 147 -5.53 35.45 37.64
C SER A 147 -6.42 35.88 38.80
N ALA A 148 -6.09 35.43 40.00
CA ALA A 148 -6.65 35.96 41.24
C ALA A 148 -6.38 37.47 41.34
N PRO A 149 -7.33 38.29 41.80
CA PRO A 149 -7.08 39.72 41.98
C PRO A 149 -6.18 39.93 43.20
N SER A 150 -5.06 40.59 42.97
CA SER A 150 -4.13 41.08 43.99
C SER A 150 -4.76 42.23 44.77
N ALA A 151 -4.81 42.10 46.10
CA ALA A 151 -5.26 43.11 47.02
C ALA A 151 -4.28 44.29 47.07
N ALA A 152 -4.77 45.52 46.87
CA ALA A 152 -4.05 46.72 47.26
C ALA A 152 -5.01 47.88 47.57
N SER A 153 -4.92 48.32 48.82
CA SER A 153 -5.04 49.72 49.29
C SER A 153 -6.44 50.35 49.40
N ALA A 154 -6.95 50.32 50.62
CA ALA A 154 -7.91 51.31 51.14
C ALA A 154 -7.18 52.61 51.52
N PRO A 155 -7.79 53.78 51.24
CA PRO A 155 -7.57 54.97 52.05
C PRO A 155 -8.87 55.44 52.74
N THR A 156 -8.69 55.79 54.00
CA THR A 156 -9.58 56.45 54.95
C THR A 156 -10.13 57.79 54.43
N ALA A 157 -11.44 58.06 54.62
CA ALA A 157 -11.98 59.18 55.41
C ALA A 157 -13.35 59.73 54.92
N TYR A 158 -14.19 60.04 55.92
CA TYR A 158 -15.17 61.14 56.05
C TYR A 158 -16.69 60.86 56.01
N SER A 159 -17.25 60.82 57.24
CA SER A 159 -18.42 61.57 57.77
C SER A 159 -19.86 61.17 57.42
N SER A 160 -20.60 60.77 58.46
CA SER A 160 -21.62 61.60 59.16
C SER A 160 -21.94 61.00 60.51
#